data_AF-A0A8J4TX17-F1
#
_entry.id   AF-A0A8J4TX17-F1
#
_cell.length_a   1.000
_cell.length_b   1.000
_cell.length_c   1.000
_cell.angle_alpha   90.00
_cell.angle_beta   90.00
_cell.angle_gamma   90.00
#
_symmetry.space_group_name_H-M   'P 1'
#
loop_
_entity.id
_entity.type
_entity.pdbx_description
1 polymer ?
#
loop_
_entity_poly.entity_id
_entity_poly.type
_entity_poly.pdbx_seq_one_letter_code
_entity_poly.pdbx_strand_id
1 'polypeptide(L)'
;MVFAIEEINNRTDILPGIKLGYKIYDSCGSAEIATRTSLSLINGHNPSVISCSKPDIIQAIIGQTSSTSTTAIAATVGTLYIPVVSHFSTCACLSDRKKYPSFFRTVPSDYYQSRALAKLVRHFGWTWVGALCSDNDYGNNGINDFIIAAKEEGICVEYSKSFFKTDPREKILKVVETIKGSTSKVIVAFVAYTDIGVLLKEMALQNLTGFQWVGSESWISNTNPMNVQWQDLLKGAVGFAIPKAQINGLGEFLTKLSPASGATFFNELWETIFECKLPTQENVEIKQMCKGNESLSQVQNLYTDVSEFRVANNVYKAVYAVAYALHNTYGCSKRDDGLAACGHITNKPWQVVHELKKLHFTSSNGEDVNFDENGDPTARYELLNWQQDEDGKIVYVKVGFYDGSLPTHNQLSFNNISIAWAHNKTLIL
;
A
#
# COMPACT_ATOMS: atom_id res chain seq x y z
N MET A 1 0.26 -11.87 -4.10
CA MET A 1 1.46 -12.67 -3.70
C MET A 1 1.37 -14.08 -4.23
N VAL A 2 0.38 -14.89 -3.81
CA VAL A 2 0.23 -16.29 -4.26
C VAL A 2 0.23 -16.42 -5.79
N PHE A 3 -0.60 -15.62 -6.49
CA PHE A 3 -0.62 -15.55 -7.95
C PHE A 3 0.78 -15.40 -8.59
N ALA A 4 1.56 -14.40 -8.14
CA ALA A 4 2.90 -14.16 -8.69
C ALA A 4 3.86 -15.34 -8.43
N ILE A 5 3.74 -15.99 -7.28
CA ILE A 5 4.55 -17.17 -6.96
C ILE A 5 4.19 -18.35 -7.87
N GLU A 6 2.90 -18.60 -8.10
CA GLU A 6 2.44 -19.65 -9.01
C GLU A 6 2.85 -19.37 -10.45
N GLU A 7 2.75 -18.11 -10.89
CA GLU A 7 3.19 -17.68 -12.20
C GLU A 7 4.70 -17.90 -12.40
N ILE A 8 5.52 -17.53 -11.42
CA ILE A 8 6.98 -17.75 -11.44
C ILE A 8 7.29 -19.24 -11.45
N ASN A 9 6.59 -20.05 -10.64
CA ASN A 9 6.80 -21.50 -10.58
C ASN A 9 6.43 -22.22 -11.89
N ASN A 10 5.57 -21.62 -12.72
CA ASN A 10 5.18 -22.14 -14.03
C ASN A 10 6.09 -21.67 -15.18
N ARG A 11 7.01 -20.74 -14.90
CA ARG A 11 7.99 -20.26 -15.88
C ARG A 11 9.25 -21.11 -15.87
N THR A 12 9.89 -21.23 -17.03
CA THR A 12 11.14 -21.98 -17.20
C THR A 12 12.37 -21.09 -17.30
N ASP A 13 12.19 -19.78 -17.43
CA ASP A 13 13.28 -18.82 -17.61
C ASP A 13 13.73 -18.14 -16.30
N ILE A 14 12.87 -18.14 -15.28
CA ILE A 14 13.17 -17.68 -13.91
C ILE A 14 13.16 -18.87 -12.96
N LEU A 15 14.15 -18.95 -12.07
CA LEU A 15 14.34 -20.05 -11.11
C LEU A 15 14.08 -21.48 -11.66
N PRO A 16 14.67 -21.88 -12.81
CA PRO A 16 14.41 -23.18 -13.43
C PRO A 16 14.74 -24.35 -12.48
N GLY A 17 13.78 -25.27 -12.32
CA GLY A 17 13.92 -26.44 -11.44
C GLY A 17 13.77 -26.14 -9.95
N ILE A 18 13.50 -24.89 -9.57
CA ILE A 18 13.29 -24.45 -8.18
C ILE A 18 11.85 -23.96 -8.04
N LYS A 19 11.15 -24.41 -7.01
CA LYS A 19 9.81 -23.92 -6.67
C LYS A 19 9.87 -23.00 -5.46
N LEU A 20 9.30 -21.82 -5.60
CA LEU A 20 9.05 -20.88 -4.52
C LEU A 20 7.87 -21.37 -3.68
N GLY A 21 8.11 -21.54 -2.39
CA GLY A 21 7.07 -21.72 -1.36
C GLY A 21 6.78 -20.41 -0.62
N TYR A 22 5.76 -20.42 0.24
CA TYR A 22 5.41 -19.26 1.06
C TYR A 22 4.80 -19.66 2.42
N LYS A 23 4.89 -18.73 3.37
CA LYS A 23 4.14 -18.72 4.63
C LYS A 23 3.55 -17.31 4.78
N ILE A 24 2.23 -17.22 4.83
CA ILE A 24 1.49 -15.95 4.89
C ILE A 24 0.80 -15.86 6.24
N TYR A 25 0.95 -14.73 6.91
CA TYR A 25 0.33 -14.42 8.19
C TYR A 25 -0.47 -13.13 8.07
N ASP A 26 -1.59 -13.05 8.79
CA ASP A 26 -2.29 -11.79 9.00
C ASP A 26 -1.68 -11.05 10.20
N SER A 27 -1.34 -9.79 10.01
CA SER A 27 -0.84 -8.90 11.07
C SER A 27 -1.92 -8.01 11.67
N CYS A 28 -3.12 -8.00 11.10
CA CYS A 28 -4.29 -7.20 11.52
C CYS A 28 -3.99 -5.69 11.70
N GLY A 29 -2.96 -5.18 11.01
CA GLY A 29 -2.46 -3.81 11.19
C GLY A 29 -1.85 -3.50 12.57
N SER A 30 -1.53 -4.51 13.37
CA SER A 30 -0.90 -4.36 14.70
C SER A 30 0.62 -4.55 14.61
N ALA A 31 1.39 -3.65 15.22
CA ALA A 31 2.85 -3.77 15.31
C ALA A 31 3.27 -4.97 16.20
N GLU A 32 2.49 -5.27 17.24
CA GLU A 32 2.75 -6.41 18.13
C GLU A 32 2.60 -7.74 17.37
N ILE A 33 1.47 -7.92 16.67
CA ILE A 33 1.21 -9.13 15.88
C ILE A 33 2.22 -9.23 14.73
N ALA A 34 2.53 -8.12 14.06
CA ALA A 34 3.56 -8.06 13.02
C ALA A 34 4.94 -8.53 13.54
N THR A 35 5.31 -8.11 14.75
CA THR A 35 6.56 -8.55 15.40
C THR A 35 6.52 -10.05 15.68
N ARG A 36 5.45 -10.55 16.30
CA ARG A 36 5.30 -11.98 16.63
C ARG A 36 5.30 -12.88 15.39
N THR A 37 4.63 -12.46 14.33
CA THR A 37 4.59 -13.19 13.05
C THR A 37 5.94 -13.18 12.36
N SER A 38 6.69 -12.06 12.40
CA SER A 38 8.07 -12.02 11.89
C SER A 38 9.01 -12.98 12.64
N LEU A 39 8.87 -13.09 13.97
CA LEU A 39 9.62 -14.06 14.77
C LEU A 39 9.23 -15.51 14.45
N SER A 40 7.95 -15.75 14.17
CA SER A 40 7.46 -17.08 13.77
C SER A 40 7.95 -17.47 12.38
N LEU A 41 8.08 -16.50 11.46
CA LEU A 41 8.65 -16.71 10.13
C LEU A 41 10.12 -17.14 10.20
N ILE A 42 10.92 -16.56 11.11
CA ILE A 42 12.36 -16.88 11.23
C ILE A 42 12.65 -18.14 12.04
N ASN A 43 11.82 -18.48 13.03
CA ASN A 43 12.08 -19.58 13.97
C ASN A 43 11.49 -20.94 13.53
N GLY A 44 10.60 -20.96 12.52
CA GLY A 44 9.89 -22.18 12.14
C GLY A 44 8.76 -22.54 13.12
N HIS A 45 7.94 -23.55 12.77
CA HIS A 45 6.63 -23.78 13.38
C HIS A 45 6.62 -24.62 14.68
N ASN A 46 7.77 -25.07 15.19
CA ASN A 46 7.83 -25.99 16.34
C ASN A 46 8.58 -25.41 17.56
N PRO A 47 7.88 -24.75 18.49
CA PRO A 47 8.45 -24.36 19.79
C PRO A 47 8.67 -25.57 20.73
N SER A 48 8.09 -26.73 20.42
CA SER A 48 8.03 -27.93 21.27
C SER A 48 9.13 -28.97 21.00
N VAL A 49 10.05 -28.68 20.09
CA VAL A 49 11.13 -29.61 19.74
C VAL A 49 12.47 -28.98 20.16
N ILE A 50 13.05 -29.46 21.27
CA ILE A 50 14.43 -29.18 21.72
C ILE A 50 15.47 -29.86 20.79
N SER A 51 15.11 -30.09 19.53
CA SER A 51 16.05 -30.50 18.50
C SER A 51 16.45 -29.24 17.75
N CYS A 52 17.73 -28.88 17.82
CA CYS A 52 18.37 -27.86 16.98
C CYS A 52 18.44 -28.30 15.50
N SER A 53 17.36 -28.90 14.98
CA SER A 53 17.17 -29.14 13.56
C SER A 53 17.02 -27.79 12.90
N LYS A 54 17.92 -27.45 11.96
CA LYS A 54 17.92 -26.14 11.28
C LYS A 54 16.53 -25.90 10.67
N PRO A 55 15.75 -24.93 11.16
CA PRO A 55 14.47 -24.59 10.54
C PRO A 55 14.73 -24.08 9.12
N ASP A 56 13.77 -24.29 8.21
CA ASP A 56 13.83 -23.70 6.87
C ASP A 56 13.97 -22.18 6.98
N ILE A 57 15.12 -21.67 6.54
CA ILE A 57 15.43 -20.24 6.62
C ILE A 57 14.64 -19.52 5.53
N ILE A 58 13.73 -18.63 5.92
CA ILE A 58 13.06 -17.76 4.96
C ILE A 58 14.08 -16.86 4.25
N GLN A 59 13.96 -16.74 2.93
CA GLN A 59 14.92 -15.96 2.14
C GLN A 59 14.55 -14.47 2.04
N ALA A 60 13.27 -14.13 2.23
CA ALA A 60 12.77 -12.76 2.23
C ALA A 60 11.40 -12.67 2.92
N ILE A 61 11.03 -11.46 3.36
CA ILE A 61 9.69 -11.12 3.85
C ILE A 61 9.08 -10.11 2.87
N ILE A 62 7.88 -10.40 2.36
CA ILE A 62 7.09 -9.43 1.58
C ILE A 62 6.07 -8.78 2.52
N GLY A 63 6.16 -7.47 2.70
CA GLY A 63 5.31 -6.72 3.63
C GLY A 63 6.08 -5.77 4.56
N GLN A 64 5.41 -5.07 5.46
CA GLN A 64 3.95 -5.01 5.64
C GLN A 64 3.39 -3.72 5.00
N THR A 65 2.10 -3.48 5.13
CA THR A 65 1.36 -2.31 4.65
C THR A 65 1.63 -1.05 5.50
N SER A 66 1.40 -1.10 6.81
CA SER A 66 1.58 0.03 7.74
C SER A 66 3.06 0.28 8.03
N SER A 67 3.50 1.54 7.93
CA SER A 67 4.88 1.92 8.27
C SER A 67 5.25 1.55 9.69
N THR A 68 4.36 1.69 10.68
CA THR A 68 4.65 1.33 12.07
C THR A 68 4.89 -0.18 12.25
N SER A 69 4.04 -1.01 11.64
CA SER A 69 4.23 -2.47 11.67
C SER A 69 5.50 -2.88 10.92
N THR A 70 5.78 -2.27 9.77
CA THR A 70 6.97 -2.56 8.97
C THR A 70 8.25 -2.13 9.69
N THR A 71 8.25 -0.99 10.38
CA THR A 71 9.36 -0.56 11.24
C THR A 71 9.67 -1.61 12.30
N ALA A 72 8.65 -2.17 12.96
CA ALA A 72 8.83 -3.22 13.95
C ALA A 72 9.41 -4.51 13.34
N ILE A 73 8.92 -4.93 12.16
CA ILE A 73 9.46 -6.10 11.44
C ILE A 73 10.91 -5.86 11.04
N ALA A 74 11.21 -4.73 10.38
CA ALA A 74 12.52 -4.40 9.87
C ALA A 74 13.56 -4.28 10.99
N ALA A 75 13.19 -3.69 12.14
CA ALA A 75 14.04 -3.66 13.32
C ALA A 75 14.30 -5.06 13.90
N THR A 76 13.31 -5.95 13.86
CA THR A 76 13.40 -7.32 14.39
C THR A 76 14.33 -8.21 13.55
N VAL A 77 14.20 -8.16 12.23
CA VAL A 77 14.93 -9.08 11.33
C VAL A 77 16.17 -8.47 10.67
N GLY A 78 16.39 -7.15 10.83
CA GLY A 78 17.45 -6.42 10.16
C GLY A 78 18.86 -6.88 10.54
N THR A 79 19.09 -7.26 11.80
CA THR A 79 20.38 -7.80 12.28
C THR A 79 20.72 -9.16 11.68
N LEU A 80 19.71 -9.90 11.23
CA LEU A 80 19.87 -11.18 10.53
C LEU A 80 20.02 -11.01 9.01
N TYR A 81 20.01 -9.77 8.52
CA TYR A 81 20.07 -9.44 7.09
C TYR A 81 19.01 -10.18 6.25
N ILE A 82 17.83 -10.40 6.82
CA ILE A 82 16.69 -10.92 6.06
C ILE A 82 16.06 -9.74 5.33
N PRO A 83 15.95 -9.79 3.98
CA PRO A 83 15.37 -8.69 3.23
C PRO A 83 13.88 -8.58 3.52
N VAL A 84 13.43 -7.36 3.82
CA VAL A 84 12.02 -7.02 3.96
C VAL A 84 11.67 -6.13 2.79
N VAL A 85 10.79 -6.59 1.89
CA VAL A 85 10.33 -5.82 0.73
C VAL A 85 8.88 -5.40 0.96
N SER A 86 8.66 -4.18 1.44
CA SER A 86 7.31 -3.65 1.67
C SER A 86 6.64 -3.21 0.36
N HIS A 87 5.33 -3.42 0.28
CA HIS A 87 4.51 -3.02 -0.86
C HIS A 87 3.80 -1.68 -0.65
N PHE A 88 3.76 -1.15 0.58
CA PHE A 88 2.95 0.04 0.91
C PHE A 88 3.43 0.86 2.13
N SER A 89 4.54 0.51 2.79
CA SER A 89 5.08 1.33 3.87
C SER A 89 5.94 2.47 3.33
N THR A 90 5.38 3.67 3.37
CA THR A 90 5.87 4.84 2.65
C THR A 90 6.65 5.83 3.51
N CYS A 91 6.59 5.74 4.84
CA CYS A 91 7.37 6.60 5.75
C CYS A 91 8.84 6.76 5.31
N ALA A 92 9.31 8.01 5.21
CA ALA A 92 10.70 8.31 4.90
C ALA A 92 11.69 7.78 5.96
N CYS A 93 11.20 7.54 7.18
CA CYS A 93 11.97 6.95 8.27
C CYS A 93 12.57 5.57 7.93
N LEU A 94 11.91 4.79 7.07
CA LEU A 94 12.38 3.46 6.65
C LEU A 94 13.57 3.49 5.67
N SER A 95 13.85 4.66 5.08
CA SER A 95 15.00 4.89 4.19
C SER A 95 16.34 4.95 4.93
N ASP A 96 16.34 5.01 6.28
CA ASP A 96 17.57 5.02 7.08
C ASP A 96 18.28 3.66 7.04
N ARG A 97 19.27 3.52 6.15
CA ARG A 97 20.06 2.30 5.97
C ARG A 97 20.87 1.86 7.19
N LYS A 98 21.15 2.76 8.14
CA LYS A 98 21.83 2.39 9.38
C LYS A 98 20.88 1.66 10.32
N LYS A 99 19.61 2.09 10.36
CA LYS A 99 18.56 1.44 11.16
C LYS A 99 17.97 0.22 10.47
N TYR A 100 17.78 0.27 9.15
CA TYR A 100 17.10 -0.74 8.35
C TYR A 100 17.97 -1.22 7.17
N PRO A 101 19.09 -1.93 7.44
CA PRO A 101 20.09 -2.27 6.42
C PRO A 101 19.62 -3.26 5.34
N SER A 102 18.53 -3.99 5.60
CA SER A 102 17.94 -4.98 4.70
C SER A 102 16.51 -4.63 4.25
N PHE A 103 16.05 -3.40 4.48
CA PHE A 103 14.72 -2.96 4.06
C PHE A 103 14.71 -2.51 2.60
N PHE A 104 13.66 -2.83 1.87
CA PHE A 104 13.38 -2.34 0.52
C PHE A 104 11.88 -2.12 0.40
N ARG A 105 11.46 -1.38 -0.62
CA ARG A 105 10.03 -1.24 -0.91
C ARG A 105 9.76 -0.99 -2.38
N THR A 106 8.58 -1.39 -2.82
CA THR A 106 8.10 -1.18 -4.20
C THR A 106 7.08 -0.04 -4.30
N VAL A 107 6.90 0.69 -3.22
CA VAL A 107 6.18 1.97 -3.16
C VAL A 107 7.18 3.10 -2.90
N PRO A 108 7.01 4.29 -3.48
CA PRO A 108 7.95 5.38 -3.23
C PRO A 108 7.91 5.94 -1.81
N SER A 109 8.98 6.63 -1.42
CA SER A 109 9.10 7.34 -0.14
C SER A 109 8.16 8.55 -0.05
N ASP A 110 7.52 8.73 1.11
CA ASP A 110 6.73 9.92 1.45
C ASP A 110 7.56 11.20 1.44
N TYR A 111 8.90 11.10 1.53
CA TYR A 111 9.80 12.23 1.29
C TYR A 111 9.44 12.97 -0.02
N TYR A 112 9.13 12.23 -1.08
CA TYR A 112 8.76 12.76 -2.37
C TYR A 112 7.30 13.19 -2.40
N GLN A 113 6.38 12.41 -1.84
CA GLN A 113 4.97 12.75 -1.82
C GLN A 113 4.70 14.05 -1.05
N SER A 114 5.30 14.23 0.13
CA SER A 114 5.13 15.42 0.95
C SER A 114 5.57 16.69 0.22
N ARG A 115 6.67 16.62 -0.55
CA ARG A 115 7.11 17.71 -1.43
C ARG A 115 6.19 17.92 -2.62
N ALA A 116 5.71 16.84 -3.22
CA ALA A 116 4.73 16.90 -4.31
C ALA A 116 3.43 17.59 -3.83
N LEU A 117 2.95 17.29 -2.62
CA LEU A 117 1.78 17.93 -2.01
C LEU A 117 2.02 19.42 -1.76
N ALA A 118 3.21 19.81 -1.26
CA ALA A 118 3.56 21.22 -1.11
C ALA A 118 3.55 21.96 -2.46
N LYS A 119 4.15 21.37 -3.50
CA LYS A 119 4.11 21.91 -4.87
C LYS A 119 2.69 22.01 -5.42
N LEU A 120 1.85 21.02 -5.17
CA LEU A 120 0.45 21.01 -5.59
C LEU A 120 -0.34 22.15 -4.93
N VAL A 121 -0.18 22.31 -3.62
CA VAL A 121 -0.81 23.38 -2.84
C VAL A 121 -0.37 24.75 -3.34
N ARG A 122 0.94 24.91 -3.58
CA ARG A 122 1.54 26.13 -4.13
C ARG A 122 1.01 26.43 -5.53
N HIS A 123 0.92 25.42 -6.39
CA HIS A 123 0.46 25.57 -7.77
C HIS A 123 -0.95 26.17 -7.86
N PHE A 124 -1.86 25.73 -7.00
CA PHE A 124 -3.23 26.28 -6.94
C PHE A 124 -3.36 27.58 -6.14
N GLY A 125 -2.24 28.19 -5.76
CA GLY A 125 -2.20 29.48 -5.06
C GLY A 125 -2.71 29.43 -3.61
N TRP A 126 -2.84 28.24 -3.03
CA TRP A 126 -3.22 28.11 -1.62
C TRP A 126 -2.01 28.37 -0.73
N THR A 127 -2.09 29.38 0.13
CA THR A 127 -0.99 29.77 1.04
C THR A 127 -1.32 29.57 2.50
N TRP A 128 -2.56 29.18 2.83
CA TRP A 128 -3.05 29.03 4.20
C TRP A 128 -3.85 27.74 4.34
N VAL A 129 -3.26 26.72 4.97
CA VAL A 129 -3.80 25.36 5.02
C VAL A 129 -3.87 24.81 6.44
N GLY A 130 -4.80 23.90 6.67
CA GLY A 130 -4.80 23.00 7.81
C GLY A 130 -4.05 21.71 7.49
N ALA A 131 -3.45 21.09 8.50
CA ALA A 131 -2.73 19.82 8.39
C ALA A 131 -3.32 18.78 9.34
N LEU A 132 -3.62 17.59 8.80
CA LEU A 132 -4.11 16.44 9.56
C LEU A 132 -3.27 15.21 9.26
N CYS A 133 -3.04 14.38 10.28
CA CYS A 133 -2.32 13.12 10.11
C CYS A 133 -2.85 11.99 10.99
N SER A 134 -2.55 10.75 10.57
CA SER A 134 -2.65 9.60 11.47
C SER A 134 -1.60 9.70 12.58
N ASP A 135 -1.99 9.40 13.81
CA ASP A 135 -1.10 9.39 14.99
C ASP A 135 -0.23 8.12 15.04
N ASN A 136 0.64 7.95 14.03
CA ASN A 136 1.55 6.82 13.86
C ASN A 136 2.78 7.21 13.02
N ASP A 137 3.69 6.27 12.74
CA ASP A 137 4.93 6.58 12.01
C ASP A 137 4.67 7.08 10.59
N TYR A 138 3.63 6.59 9.90
CA TYR A 138 3.26 7.05 8.57
C TYR A 138 2.80 8.51 8.60
N GLY A 139 1.75 8.81 9.36
CA GLY A 139 1.15 10.13 9.37
C GLY A 139 2.05 11.20 9.98
N ASN A 140 2.71 10.91 11.10
CA ASN A 140 3.55 11.87 11.81
C ASN A 140 4.79 12.28 10.98
N ASN A 141 5.48 11.32 10.34
CA ASN A 141 6.64 11.65 9.50
C ASN A 141 6.20 12.32 8.20
N GLY A 142 5.16 11.81 7.53
CA GLY A 142 4.66 12.36 6.27
C GLY A 142 4.21 13.81 6.40
N ILE A 143 3.42 14.13 7.45
CA ILE A 143 2.97 15.51 7.65
C ILE A 143 4.10 16.45 8.08
N ASN A 144 5.09 15.96 8.84
CA ASN A 144 6.25 16.76 9.22
C ASN A 144 7.09 17.12 7.99
N ASP A 145 7.35 16.16 7.10
CA ASP A 145 8.03 16.40 5.82
C ASP A 145 7.23 17.38 4.94
N PHE A 146 5.89 17.31 4.97
CA PHE A 146 5.03 18.26 4.27
C PHE A 146 5.16 19.67 4.86
N ILE A 147 5.13 19.83 6.19
CA ILE A 147 5.25 21.15 6.84
C ILE A 147 6.59 21.81 6.49
N ILE A 148 7.68 21.03 6.44
CA ILE A 148 9.00 21.52 6.02
C ILE A 148 8.95 21.99 4.56
N ALA A 149 8.46 21.16 3.65
CA ALA A 149 8.35 21.51 2.22
C ALA A 149 7.38 22.67 1.97
N ALA A 150 6.28 22.74 2.72
CA ALA A 150 5.30 23.81 2.65
C ALA A 150 5.94 25.16 2.99
N LYS A 151 6.79 25.21 4.02
CA LYS A 151 7.55 26.41 4.37
C LYS A 151 8.50 26.85 3.26
N GLU A 152 9.18 25.92 2.60
CA GLU A 152 10.06 26.19 1.45
C GLU A 152 9.28 26.76 0.26
N GLU A 153 8.03 26.31 0.07
CA GLU A 153 7.12 26.78 -0.97
C GLU A 153 6.31 28.05 -0.58
N GLY A 154 6.55 28.61 0.61
CA GLY A 154 5.87 29.83 1.08
C GLY A 154 4.43 29.63 1.55
N ILE A 155 4.08 28.42 1.99
CA ILE A 155 2.76 28.04 2.52
C ILE A 155 2.81 28.06 4.05
N CYS A 156 1.80 28.64 4.68
CA CYS A 156 1.60 28.62 6.12
C CYS A 156 0.60 27.54 6.53
N VAL A 157 0.94 26.82 7.60
CA VAL A 157 0.10 25.79 8.22
C VAL A 157 -0.52 26.36 9.50
N GLU A 158 -1.83 26.59 9.48
CA GLU A 158 -2.58 27.24 10.59
C GLU A 158 -2.66 26.32 11.81
N TYR A 159 -2.91 25.04 11.57
CA TYR A 159 -2.95 24.00 12.59
C TYR A 159 -2.39 22.70 12.05
N SER A 160 -1.81 21.90 12.94
CA SER A 160 -1.46 20.51 12.69
C SER A 160 -2.04 19.65 13.82
N LYS A 161 -2.87 18.67 13.47
CA LYS A 161 -3.51 17.77 14.44
C LYS A 161 -3.39 16.32 14.01
N SER A 162 -3.11 15.44 14.96
CA SER A 162 -3.10 14.00 14.77
C SER A 162 -4.32 13.34 15.41
N PHE A 163 -4.74 12.21 14.83
CA PHE A 163 -5.75 11.34 15.41
C PHE A 163 -5.54 9.89 14.95
N PHE A 164 -6.16 8.95 15.65
CA PHE A 164 -6.11 7.53 15.34
C PHE A 164 -7.51 6.92 15.45
N LYS A 165 -7.77 5.86 14.68
CA LYS A 165 -9.11 5.24 14.63
C LYS A 165 -9.64 4.70 15.96
N THR A 166 -8.75 4.38 16.91
CA THR A 166 -9.11 3.89 18.24
C THR A 166 -9.05 4.98 19.31
N ASP A 167 -8.84 6.25 18.93
CA ASP A 167 -8.87 7.34 19.88
C ASP A 167 -10.28 7.52 20.47
N PRO A 168 -10.39 7.97 21.74
CA PRO A 168 -11.67 8.37 22.32
C PRO A 168 -12.35 9.45 21.49
N ARG A 169 -13.69 9.42 21.44
CA ARG A 169 -14.48 10.39 20.68
C ARG A 169 -14.16 11.83 21.07
N GLU A 170 -13.84 12.09 22.33
CA GLU A 170 -13.46 13.40 22.86
C GLU A 170 -12.20 13.96 22.17
N LYS A 171 -11.23 13.11 21.81
CA LYS A 171 -10.04 13.54 21.05
C LYS A 171 -10.43 13.90 19.62
N ILE A 172 -11.27 13.10 18.96
CA ILE A 172 -11.77 13.40 17.61
C ILE A 172 -12.58 14.70 17.60
N LEU A 173 -13.43 14.94 18.60
CA LEU A 173 -14.19 16.18 18.76
C LEU A 173 -13.29 17.41 18.84
N LYS A 174 -12.19 17.35 19.60
CA LYS A 174 -11.21 18.46 19.67
C LYS A 174 -10.54 18.75 18.33
N VAL A 175 -10.31 17.73 17.51
CA VAL A 175 -9.80 17.92 16.14
C VAL A 175 -10.85 18.65 15.31
N VAL A 176 -12.10 18.21 15.34
CA VAL A 176 -13.21 18.86 14.62
C VAL A 176 -13.44 20.31 15.09
N GLU A 177 -13.37 20.58 16.40
CA GLU A 177 -13.45 21.92 16.97
C GLU A 177 -12.31 22.82 16.46
N THR A 178 -11.09 22.29 16.36
CA THR A 178 -9.96 23.01 15.77
C THR A 178 -10.25 23.37 14.31
N ILE A 179 -10.73 22.40 13.51
CA ILE A 179 -11.08 22.63 12.10
C ILE A 179 -12.16 23.72 11.98
N LYS A 180 -13.21 23.66 12.83
CA LYS A 180 -14.30 24.62 12.86
C LYS A 180 -13.87 26.04 13.24
N GLY A 181 -12.97 26.16 14.22
CA GLY A 181 -12.46 27.44 14.69
C GLY A 181 -11.41 28.08 13.77
N SER A 182 -10.95 27.34 12.76
CA SER A 182 -9.88 27.76 11.85
C SER A 182 -10.39 28.50 10.61
N THR A 183 -9.53 29.32 10.03
CA THR A 183 -9.85 30.13 8.85
C THR A 183 -9.51 29.43 7.53
N SER A 184 -8.56 28.49 7.55
CA SER A 184 -8.18 27.66 6.41
C SER A 184 -9.35 26.84 5.87
N LYS A 185 -9.51 26.87 4.55
CA LYS A 185 -10.49 26.08 3.80
C LYS A 185 -9.87 24.88 3.09
N VAL A 186 -8.54 24.85 3.01
CA VAL A 186 -7.77 23.75 2.42
C VAL A 186 -7.21 22.90 3.56
N ILE A 187 -7.44 21.60 3.50
CA ILE A 187 -6.94 20.63 4.49
C ILE A 187 -6.04 19.63 3.77
N VAL A 188 -4.77 19.61 4.15
CA VAL A 188 -3.82 18.58 3.74
C VAL A 188 -3.91 17.43 4.73
N ALA A 189 -4.33 16.26 4.25
CA ALA A 189 -4.60 15.09 5.08
C ALA A 189 -3.65 13.94 4.72
N PHE A 190 -2.64 13.75 5.57
CA PHE A 190 -1.68 12.66 5.52
C PHE A 190 -2.14 11.53 6.46
N VAL A 191 -3.28 10.94 6.12
CA VAL A 191 -4.05 10.05 7.00
C VAL A 191 -4.14 8.67 6.38
N ALA A 192 -3.96 7.62 7.16
CA ALA A 192 -4.16 6.26 6.70
C ALA A 192 -5.63 6.03 6.34
N TYR A 193 -5.88 5.24 5.29
CA TYR A 193 -7.24 4.97 4.82
C TYR A 193 -8.16 4.34 5.88
N THR A 194 -7.60 3.64 6.88
CA THR A 194 -8.36 3.07 8.00
C THR A 194 -8.77 4.09 9.05
N ASP A 195 -8.12 5.25 9.07
CA ASP A 195 -8.27 6.22 10.14
C ASP A 195 -9.22 7.35 9.72
N ILE A 196 -9.20 7.77 8.46
CA ILE A 196 -9.98 8.92 7.98
C ILE A 196 -11.49 8.82 8.27
N GLY A 197 -12.05 7.61 8.28
CA GLY A 197 -13.48 7.37 8.47
C GLY A 197 -14.02 7.87 9.82
N VAL A 198 -13.23 7.82 10.91
CA VAL A 198 -13.72 8.27 12.22
C VAL A 198 -13.86 9.79 12.28
N LEU A 199 -12.96 10.52 11.60
CA LEU A 199 -13.04 11.97 11.49
C LEU A 199 -14.21 12.38 10.59
N LEU A 200 -14.33 11.76 9.41
CA LEU A 200 -15.41 12.09 8.46
C LEU A 200 -16.80 11.85 9.07
N LYS A 201 -16.96 10.77 9.82
CA LYS A 201 -18.19 10.50 10.57
C LYS A 201 -18.53 11.64 11.53
N GLU A 202 -17.58 12.11 12.32
CA GLU A 202 -17.82 13.20 13.27
C GLU A 202 -18.05 14.55 12.57
N MET A 203 -17.34 14.83 11.47
CA MET A 203 -17.60 16.01 10.64
C MET A 203 -19.01 15.99 10.03
N ALA A 204 -19.47 14.83 9.56
CA ALA A 204 -20.81 14.65 9.01
C ALA A 204 -21.91 14.87 10.06
N LEU A 205 -21.74 14.31 11.27
CA LEU A 205 -22.67 14.53 12.39
C LEU A 205 -22.82 16.02 12.75
N GLN A 206 -21.82 16.82 12.41
CA GLN A 206 -21.79 18.26 12.69
C GLN A 206 -22.01 19.13 11.45
N ASN A 207 -22.45 18.54 10.32
CA ASN A 207 -22.70 19.20 9.04
C ASN A 207 -21.52 20.06 8.53
N LEU A 208 -20.30 19.59 8.78
CA LEU A 208 -19.08 20.34 8.46
C LEU A 208 -18.64 20.06 7.02
N THR A 209 -19.10 20.88 6.07
CA THR A 209 -18.88 20.73 4.62
C THR A 209 -18.01 21.85 4.04
N GLY A 210 -17.64 21.75 2.76
CA GLY A 210 -17.01 22.85 2.00
C GLY A 210 -15.50 22.99 2.20
N PHE A 211 -14.80 21.95 2.64
CA PHE A 211 -13.35 21.95 2.72
C PHE A 211 -12.75 21.40 1.42
N GLN A 212 -11.71 22.07 0.92
CA GLN A 212 -10.90 21.55 -0.17
C GLN A 212 -9.87 20.58 0.40
N TRP A 213 -10.07 19.29 0.15
CA TRP A 213 -9.16 18.26 0.63
C TRP A 213 -7.99 18.05 -0.32
N VAL A 214 -6.81 17.92 0.27
CA VAL A 214 -5.56 17.55 -0.38
C VAL A 214 -5.06 16.25 0.24
N GLY A 215 -5.17 15.14 -0.48
CA GLY A 215 -5.00 13.79 0.07
C GLY A 215 -3.69 13.11 -0.27
N SER A 216 -3.21 12.30 0.68
CA SER A 216 -2.15 11.33 0.44
C SER A 216 -2.66 10.09 -0.31
N GLU A 217 -1.72 9.30 -0.83
CA GLU A 217 -1.96 8.05 -1.57
C GLU A 217 -2.77 7.01 -0.82
N SER A 218 -2.70 7.04 0.52
CA SER A 218 -3.39 6.07 1.35
C SER A 218 -4.89 6.10 1.09
N TRP A 219 -5.50 7.28 1.00
CA TRP A 219 -6.95 7.42 0.98
C TRP A 219 -7.51 8.07 -0.30
N ILE A 220 -6.72 8.84 -1.06
CA ILE A 220 -7.24 9.55 -2.24
C ILE A 220 -7.71 8.60 -3.36
N SER A 221 -7.14 7.40 -3.47
CA SER A 221 -7.60 6.36 -4.40
C SER A 221 -8.41 5.25 -3.72
N ASN A 222 -8.83 5.45 -2.47
CA ASN A 222 -9.55 4.42 -1.74
C ASN A 222 -11.03 4.39 -2.16
N THR A 223 -11.43 3.28 -2.79
CA THR A 223 -12.79 3.00 -3.27
C THR A 223 -13.70 2.36 -2.22
N ASN A 224 -13.29 2.33 -0.93
CA ASN A 224 -14.05 1.66 0.12
C ASN A 224 -15.52 2.13 0.14
N PRO A 225 -16.50 1.22 -0.07
CA PRO A 225 -17.92 1.54 -0.08
C PRO A 225 -18.41 2.20 1.22
N MET A 226 -17.75 1.94 2.35
CA MET A 226 -18.08 2.57 3.64
C MET A 226 -17.82 4.08 3.65
N ASN A 227 -17.05 4.60 2.68
CA ASN A 227 -16.85 6.03 2.49
C ASN A 227 -17.93 6.66 1.61
N VAL A 228 -18.79 5.87 0.96
CA VAL A 228 -19.88 6.37 0.09
C VAL A 228 -20.82 7.30 0.86
N GLN A 229 -21.16 6.95 2.09
CA GLN A 229 -21.97 7.79 3.00
C GLN A 229 -21.37 9.18 3.29
N TRP A 230 -20.07 9.38 3.07
CA TRP A 230 -19.37 10.64 3.35
C TRP A 230 -18.82 11.32 2.08
N GLN A 231 -19.25 10.88 0.90
CA GLN A 231 -18.72 11.37 -0.38
C GLN A 231 -18.88 12.88 -0.56
N ASP A 232 -19.98 13.46 -0.08
CA ASP A 232 -20.24 14.90 -0.17
C ASP A 232 -19.19 15.74 0.58
N LEU A 233 -18.59 15.19 1.65
CA LEU A 233 -17.52 15.87 2.41
C LEU A 233 -16.20 15.93 1.63
N LEU A 234 -15.98 14.98 0.74
CA LEU A 234 -14.73 14.80 -0.01
C LEU A 234 -14.87 15.20 -1.48
N LYS A 235 -16.01 15.78 -1.89
CA LYS A 235 -16.20 16.29 -3.24
C LYS A 235 -15.10 17.27 -3.62
N GLY A 236 -14.51 17.07 -4.79
CA GLY A 236 -13.43 17.90 -5.29
C GLY A 236 -12.08 17.66 -4.61
N ALA A 237 -11.95 16.65 -3.74
CA ALA A 237 -10.65 16.25 -3.18
C ALA A 237 -9.64 16.03 -4.30
N VAL A 238 -8.39 16.44 -4.07
CA VAL A 238 -7.28 16.29 -5.02
C VAL A 238 -6.08 15.68 -4.31
N GLY A 239 -5.33 14.80 -4.96
CA GLY A 239 -4.18 14.18 -4.29
C GLY A 239 -3.46 13.15 -5.12
N PHE A 240 -2.37 12.62 -4.58
CA PHE A 240 -1.48 11.72 -5.31
C PHE A 240 -1.79 10.26 -5.02
N ALA A 241 -2.08 9.47 -6.05
CA ALA A 241 -2.24 8.03 -5.95
C ALA A 241 -1.05 7.29 -6.56
N ILE A 242 -0.76 6.09 -6.07
CA ILE A 242 0.19 5.18 -6.70
C ILE A 242 -0.33 4.83 -8.10
N PRO A 243 0.49 4.85 -9.17
CA PRO A 243 0.02 4.56 -10.53
C PRO A 243 -0.75 3.24 -10.64
N LYS A 244 -1.83 3.25 -11.44
CA LYS A 244 -2.54 2.01 -11.78
C LYS A 244 -1.64 1.14 -12.64
N ALA A 245 -1.76 -0.17 -12.47
CA ALA A 245 -1.17 -1.13 -13.37
C ALA A 245 -2.16 -2.24 -13.70
N GLN A 246 -1.92 -2.92 -14.82
CA GLN A 246 -2.63 -4.14 -15.17
C GLN A 246 -1.78 -5.34 -14.80
N ILE A 247 -2.42 -6.39 -14.29
CA ILE A 247 -1.79 -7.68 -13.98
C ILE A 247 -2.59 -8.75 -14.70
N ASN A 248 -2.11 -9.14 -15.88
CA ASN A 248 -2.77 -10.13 -16.73
C ASN A 248 -2.92 -11.45 -15.96
N GLY A 249 -4.07 -12.12 -16.07
CA GLY A 249 -4.32 -13.39 -15.38
C GLY A 249 -4.78 -13.26 -13.92
N LEU A 250 -4.59 -12.10 -13.26
CA LEU A 250 -4.93 -11.95 -11.85
C LEU A 250 -6.44 -11.98 -11.62
N GLY A 251 -7.24 -11.40 -12.53
CA GLY A 251 -8.71 -11.44 -12.41
C GLY A 251 -9.26 -12.86 -12.52
N GLU A 252 -8.78 -13.65 -13.48
CA GLU A 252 -9.16 -15.06 -13.60
C GLU A 252 -8.69 -15.87 -12.39
N PHE A 253 -7.51 -15.56 -11.84
CA PHE A 253 -7.02 -16.20 -10.63
C PHE A 253 -7.93 -15.92 -9.42
N LEU A 254 -8.26 -14.65 -9.17
CA LEU A 254 -9.09 -14.24 -8.03
C LEU A 254 -10.49 -14.86 -8.08
N THR A 255 -11.08 -14.94 -9.27
CA THR A 255 -12.45 -15.45 -9.46
C THR A 255 -12.56 -16.99 -9.42
N LYS A 256 -11.44 -17.71 -9.58
CA LYS A 256 -11.38 -19.18 -9.51
C LYS A 256 -11.12 -19.71 -8.10
N LEU A 257 -10.74 -18.86 -7.16
CA LEU A 257 -10.47 -19.28 -5.78
C LEU A 257 -11.76 -19.80 -5.12
N SER A 258 -11.60 -20.82 -4.29
CA SER A 258 -12.69 -21.46 -3.56
C SER A 258 -12.17 -21.99 -2.21
N PRO A 259 -13.04 -22.28 -1.23
CA PRO A 259 -12.65 -22.91 0.04
C PRO A 259 -11.85 -24.22 -0.13
N ALA A 260 -12.06 -24.93 -1.24
CA ALA A 260 -11.31 -26.15 -1.60
C ALA A 260 -9.85 -25.87 -2.01
N SER A 261 -9.47 -24.61 -2.20
CA SER A 261 -8.10 -24.20 -2.60
C SER A 261 -7.07 -24.30 -1.47
N GLY A 262 -7.48 -24.78 -0.29
CA GLY A 262 -6.59 -25.30 0.76
C GLY A 262 -6.01 -24.27 1.74
N ALA A 263 -6.08 -22.96 1.46
CA ALA A 263 -5.65 -21.95 2.42
C ALA A 263 -6.82 -21.53 3.35
N THR A 264 -6.59 -21.59 4.66
CA THR A 264 -7.61 -21.33 5.69
C THR A 264 -8.24 -19.93 5.61
N PHE A 265 -7.49 -18.92 5.17
CA PHE A 265 -8.01 -17.56 5.01
C PHE A 265 -9.02 -17.43 3.86
N PHE A 266 -9.04 -18.37 2.89
CA PHE A 266 -10.08 -18.37 1.85
C PHE A 266 -11.46 -18.72 2.40
N ASN A 267 -11.52 -19.46 3.51
CA ASN A 267 -12.79 -19.81 4.15
C ASN A 267 -13.47 -18.56 4.70
N GLU A 268 -12.74 -17.77 5.50
CA GLU A 268 -13.26 -16.51 6.07
C GLU A 268 -13.64 -15.50 4.98
N LEU A 269 -12.82 -15.40 3.93
CA LEU A 269 -13.12 -14.54 2.78
C LEU A 269 -14.44 -14.96 2.11
N TRP A 270 -14.63 -16.26 1.88
CA TRP A 270 -15.84 -16.80 1.25
C TRP A 270 -17.08 -16.54 2.10
N GLU A 271 -16.99 -16.83 3.39
CA GLU A 271 -18.07 -16.57 4.36
C GLU A 271 -18.44 -15.08 4.42
N THR A 272 -17.45 -14.20 4.32
CA THR A 272 -17.64 -12.74 4.33
C THR A 272 -18.32 -12.26 3.04
N ILE A 273 -17.86 -12.73 1.88
CA ILE A 273 -18.38 -12.27 0.57
C ILE A 273 -19.82 -12.75 0.33
N PHE A 274 -20.13 -13.99 0.71
CA PHE A 274 -21.44 -14.59 0.48
C PHE A 274 -22.36 -14.53 1.70
N GLU A 275 -21.92 -13.88 2.78
CA GLU A 275 -22.64 -13.74 4.05
C GLU A 275 -23.19 -15.08 4.58
N CYS A 276 -22.38 -16.13 4.44
CA CYS A 276 -22.74 -17.51 4.76
C CYS A 276 -21.74 -18.15 5.71
N LYS A 277 -22.06 -19.35 6.22
CA LYS A 277 -21.13 -20.18 6.99
C LYS A 277 -20.81 -21.48 6.28
N LEU A 278 -19.53 -21.82 6.21
CA LEU A 278 -19.08 -23.09 5.68
C LEU A 278 -19.43 -24.20 6.68
N PRO A 279 -19.76 -25.42 6.22
CA PRO A 279 -20.10 -26.51 7.13
C PRO A 279 -18.92 -26.86 8.06
N THR A 280 -19.02 -26.52 9.35
CA THR A 280 -18.10 -26.96 10.40
C THR A 280 -18.73 -28.04 11.26
N GLN A 281 -17.90 -28.92 11.86
CA GLN A 281 -18.39 -30.03 12.69
C GLN A 281 -19.04 -29.58 14.02
N GLU A 282 -18.98 -28.30 14.38
CA GLU A 282 -19.54 -27.77 15.63
C GLU A 282 -20.50 -26.60 15.39
N ASN A 283 -21.73 -26.83 15.86
CA ASN A 283 -22.85 -25.94 16.18
C ASN A 283 -23.44 -25.01 15.11
N VAL A 284 -24.64 -25.43 14.72
CA VAL A 284 -25.68 -24.72 13.97
C VAL A 284 -26.35 -23.71 14.90
N GLU A 285 -25.96 -22.44 14.82
CA GLU A 285 -26.81 -21.34 15.26
C GLU A 285 -26.97 -20.28 14.15
N ILE A 286 -28.19 -20.22 13.62
CA ILE A 286 -28.90 -19.08 12.99
C ILE A 286 -28.27 -18.47 11.71
N LYS A 287 -27.06 -18.82 11.28
CA LYS A 287 -26.48 -18.29 10.03
C LYS A 287 -26.80 -19.17 8.82
N GLN A 288 -27.09 -18.52 7.69
CA GLN A 288 -27.30 -19.15 6.39
C GLN A 288 -26.06 -19.95 5.98
N MET A 289 -26.24 -21.22 5.63
CA MET A 289 -25.13 -22.08 5.18
C MET A 289 -24.74 -21.77 3.73
N CYS A 290 -23.45 -21.86 3.42
CA CYS A 290 -22.97 -21.75 2.05
C CYS A 290 -23.46 -22.95 1.23
N LYS A 291 -24.00 -22.69 0.05
CA LYS A 291 -24.62 -23.67 -0.86
C LYS A 291 -23.59 -24.50 -1.63
N GLY A 292 -22.35 -24.00 -1.75
CA GLY A 292 -21.25 -24.64 -2.46
C GLY A 292 -21.29 -24.44 -3.98
N ASN A 293 -22.29 -23.72 -4.50
CA ASN A 293 -22.41 -23.35 -5.91
C ASN A 293 -22.21 -21.86 -6.16
N GLU A 294 -21.85 -21.09 -5.13
CA GLU A 294 -21.50 -19.69 -5.26
C GLU A 294 -20.24 -19.51 -6.11
N SER A 295 -20.15 -18.37 -6.80
CA SER A 295 -19.00 -18.07 -7.65
C SER A 295 -18.58 -16.63 -7.50
N LEU A 296 -17.29 -16.41 -7.26
CA LEU A 296 -16.69 -15.07 -7.22
C LEU A 296 -16.79 -14.35 -8.57
N SER A 297 -16.93 -15.09 -9.68
CA SER A 297 -17.15 -14.49 -11.01
C SER A 297 -18.45 -13.69 -11.13
N GLN A 298 -19.42 -13.92 -10.22
CA GLN A 298 -20.73 -13.27 -10.23
C GLN A 298 -20.85 -12.16 -9.19
N VAL A 299 -19.78 -11.88 -8.44
CA VAL A 299 -19.79 -10.86 -7.39
C VAL A 299 -18.96 -9.67 -7.83
N GLN A 300 -19.53 -8.47 -7.71
CA GLN A 300 -18.80 -7.21 -7.90
C GLN A 300 -18.53 -6.59 -6.53
N ASN A 301 -17.28 -6.65 -6.05
CA ASN A 301 -16.86 -6.06 -4.79
C ASN A 301 -15.37 -5.64 -4.85
N LEU A 302 -14.83 -5.11 -3.76
CA LEU A 302 -13.42 -4.67 -3.68
C LEU A 302 -12.39 -5.79 -3.96
N TYR A 303 -12.76 -7.05 -3.81
CA TYR A 303 -11.88 -8.19 -4.04
C TYR A 303 -11.85 -8.59 -5.53
N THR A 304 -13.01 -8.60 -6.19
CA THR A 304 -13.16 -9.01 -7.59
C THR A 304 -12.95 -7.87 -8.57
N ASP A 305 -12.94 -6.62 -8.10
CA ASP A 305 -12.66 -5.45 -8.91
C ASP A 305 -11.18 -5.38 -9.31
N VAL A 306 -10.93 -5.58 -10.60
CA VAL A 306 -9.60 -5.58 -11.21
C VAL A 306 -9.26 -4.27 -11.94
N SER A 307 -10.11 -3.25 -11.82
CA SER A 307 -9.95 -1.99 -12.54
C SER A 307 -8.85 -1.08 -11.98
N GLU A 308 -8.50 -1.23 -10.70
CA GLU A 308 -7.66 -0.31 -9.93
C GLU A 308 -6.47 -1.00 -9.21
N PHE A 309 -5.76 -1.91 -9.86
CA PHE A 309 -4.59 -2.54 -9.22
C PHE A 309 -3.42 -1.55 -9.03
N ARG A 310 -3.37 -0.96 -7.83
CA ARG A 310 -2.27 -0.08 -7.38
C ARG A 310 -1.37 -0.80 -6.39
N VAL A 311 -1.89 -1.04 -5.18
CA VAL A 311 -1.15 -1.74 -4.10
C VAL A 311 -0.86 -3.20 -4.46
N ALA A 312 -1.79 -3.87 -5.16
CA ALA A 312 -1.61 -5.22 -5.65
C ALA A 312 -0.41 -5.34 -6.61
N ASN A 313 -0.18 -4.33 -7.45
CA ASN A 313 0.97 -4.28 -8.34
C ASN A 313 2.30 -4.12 -7.57
N ASN A 314 2.32 -3.36 -6.48
CA ASN A 314 3.51 -3.31 -5.62
C ASN A 314 3.79 -4.66 -4.95
N VAL A 315 2.77 -5.40 -4.51
CA VAL A 315 2.94 -6.78 -4.01
C VAL A 315 3.52 -7.67 -5.12
N TYR A 316 2.98 -7.58 -6.33
CA TYR A 316 3.44 -8.34 -7.49
C TYR A 316 4.93 -8.05 -7.81
N LYS A 317 5.30 -6.76 -7.90
CA LYS A 317 6.68 -6.31 -8.09
C LYS A 317 7.60 -6.78 -6.97
N ALA A 318 7.15 -6.77 -5.72
CA ALA A 318 7.97 -7.18 -4.58
C ALA A 318 8.32 -8.67 -4.63
N VAL A 319 7.36 -9.52 -5.02
CA VAL A 319 7.60 -10.96 -5.23
C VAL A 319 8.58 -11.19 -6.37
N TYR A 320 8.38 -10.52 -7.51
CA TYR A 320 9.28 -10.63 -8.65
C TYR A 320 10.69 -10.13 -8.35
N ALA A 321 10.82 -9.05 -7.58
CA ALA A 321 12.11 -8.52 -7.17
C ALA A 321 12.90 -9.55 -6.35
N VAL A 322 12.24 -10.20 -5.38
CA VAL A 322 12.85 -11.29 -4.62
C VAL A 322 13.18 -12.48 -5.51
N ALA A 323 12.31 -12.86 -6.44
CA ALA A 323 12.55 -14.00 -7.32
C ALA A 323 13.74 -13.77 -8.26
N TYR A 324 13.89 -12.58 -8.84
CA TYR A 324 15.06 -12.24 -9.65
C TYR A 324 16.34 -12.14 -8.79
N ALA A 325 16.25 -11.60 -7.57
CA ALA A 325 17.38 -11.60 -6.64
C ALA A 325 17.83 -13.03 -6.28
N LEU A 326 16.89 -13.96 -6.09
CA LEU A 326 17.17 -15.38 -5.88
C LEU A 326 17.76 -16.03 -7.14
N HIS A 327 17.22 -15.72 -8.32
CA HIS A 327 17.72 -16.23 -9.61
C HIS A 327 19.20 -15.89 -9.79
N ASN A 328 19.57 -14.63 -9.52
CA ASN A 328 20.96 -14.19 -9.57
C ASN A 328 21.81 -14.83 -8.47
N THR A 329 21.29 -14.89 -7.24
CA THR A 329 21.97 -15.50 -6.09
C THR A 329 22.32 -16.97 -6.34
N TYR A 330 21.43 -17.69 -7.04
CA TYR A 330 21.60 -19.11 -7.34
C TYR A 330 22.42 -19.36 -8.63
N GLY A 331 22.90 -18.29 -9.27
CA GLY A 331 23.65 -18.37 -10.51
C GLY A 331 22.85 -19.04 -11.62
N CYS A 332 21.55 -18.76 -11.68
CA CYS A 332 20.70 -19.29 -12.74
C CYS A 332 21.04 -18.59 -14.07
N SER A 333 21.26 -19.39 -15.11
CA SER A 333 21.56 -18.88 -16.45
C SER A 333 21.07 -19.85 -17.51
N LYS A 334 20.90 -19.36 -18.74
CA LYS A 334 20.73 -20.21 -19.91
C LYS A 334 22.07 -20.88 -20.22
N ARG A 335 22.06 -22.20 -20.32
CA ARG A 335 23.20 -22.99 -20.78
C ARG A 335 23.30 -22.95 -22.31
N ASP A 336 24.45 -23.37 -22.82
CA ASP A 336 24.74 -23.42 -24.25
C ASP A 336 23.81 -24.36 -25.04
N ASP A 337 23.17 -25.33 -24.36
CA ASP A 337 22.15 -26.22 -24.92
C ASP A 337 20.74 -25.60 -24.99
N GLY A 338 20.59 -24.34 -24.58
CA GLY A 338 19.33 -23.60 -24.54
C GLY A 338 18.48 -23.85 -23.29
N LEU A 339 18.85 -24.79 -22.40
CA LEU A 339 18.16 -25.03 -21.14
C LEU A 339 18.62 -24.06 -20.05
N ALA A 340 17.68 -23.50 -19.29
CA ALA A 340 18.02 -22.71 -18.12
C ALA A 340 18.24 -23.63 -16.91
N ALA A 341 19.30 -23.38 -16.13
CA ALA A 341 19.56 -24.14 -14.91
C ALA A 341 20.19 -23.24 -13.84
N CYS A 342 19.92 -23.55 -12.58
CA CYS A 342 20.56 -22.91 -11.42
C CYS A 342 21.76 -23.73 -10.96
N GLY A 343 22.84 -23.04 -10.59
CA GLY A 343 24.09 -23.68 -10.18
C GLY A 343 24.15 -23.96 -8.68
N HIS A 344 24.31 -22.90 -7.89
CA HIS A 344 24.64 -23.01 -6.46
C HIS A 344 23.50 -22.48 -5.58
N ILE A 345 22.57 -23.37 -5.19
CA ILE A 345 21.51 -23.02 -4.25
C ILE A 345 22.13 -22.72 -2.87
N THR A 346 21.83 -21.54 -2.33
CA THR A 346 22.36 -21.05 -1.06
C THR A 346 21.22 -20.47 -0.20
N ASN A 347 21.21 -20.78 1.08
CA ASN A 347 20.15 -20.34 2.00
C ASN A 347 20.62 -19.20 2.90
N LYS A 348 21.21 -18.16 2.30
CA LYS A 348 21.79 -17.01 3.01
C LYS A 348 21.06 -15.72 2.62
N PRO A 349 20.12 -15.23 3.46
CA PRO A 349 19.29 -14.06 3.13
C PRO A 349 20.09 -12.80 2.79
N TRP A 350 21.27 -12.61 3.39
CA TRP A 350 22.15 -11.48 3.08
C TRP A 350 22.64 -11.44 1.63
N GLN A 351 22.73 -12.59 0.94
CA GLN A 351 23.06 -12.63 -0.49
C GLN A 351 21.91 -12.07 -1.32
N VAL A 352 20.66 -12.36 -0.92
CA VAL A 352 19.46 -11.77 -1.53
C VAL A 352 19.44 -10.25 -1.31
N VAL A 353 19.82 -9.77 -0.11
CA VAL A 353 19.99 -8.33 0.14
C VAL A 353 21.01 -7.70 -0.82
N HIS A 354 22.14 -8.36 -1.05
CA HIS A 354 23.16 -7.86 -1.98
C HIS A 354 22.65 -7.79 -3.42
N GLU A 355 21.91 -8.81 -3.88
CA GLU A 355 21.31 -8.83 -5.22
C GLU A 355 20.22 -7.75 -5.37
N LEU A 356 19.36 -7.55 -4.36
CA LEU A 356 18.34 -6.51 -4.39
C LEU A 356 18.93 -5.10 -4.57
N LYS A 357 20.11 -4.81 -4.01
CA LYS A 357 20.78 -3.49 -4.15
C LYS A 357 21.21 -3.14 -5.57
N LYS A 358 21.38 -4.14 -6.44
CA LYS A 358 21.82 -3.96 -7.84
C LYS A 358 20.78 -4.45 -8.84
N LEU A 359 19.60 -4.82 -8.35
CA LEU A 359 18.55 -5.37 -9.17
C LEU A 359 17.97 -4.28 -10.07
N HIS A 360 17.81 -4.62 -11.35
CA HIS A 360 17.11 -3.82 -12.34
C HIS A 360 16.40 -4.77 -13.29
N PHE A 361 15.08 -4.66 -13.41
CA PHE A 361 14.31 -5.44 -14.38
C PHE A 361 13.05 -4.69 -14.80
N THR A 362 12.56 -5.01 -15.99
CA THR A 362 11.24 -4.56 -16.44
C THR A 362 10.20 -5.62 -16.11
N SER A 363 9.13 -5.25 -15.41
CA SER A 363 8.00 -6.14 -15.14
C SER A 363 7.20 -6.44 -16.42
N SER A 364 6.36 -7.47 -16.37
CA SER A 364 5.51 -7.86 -17.50
C SER A 364 4.52 -6.79 -17.97
N ASN A 365 4.21 -5.81 -17.12
CA ASN A 365 3.39 -4.64 -17.44
C ASN A 365 4.20 -3.41 -17.91
N GLY A 366 5.51 -3.56 -18.15
CA GLY A 366 6.36 -2.52 -18.71
C GLY A 366 6.90 -1.49 -17.71
N GLU A 367 6.71 -1.71 -16.40
CA GLU A 367 7.32 -0.85 -15.38
C GLU A 367 8.78 -1.21 -15.13
N ASP A 368 9.63 -0.19 -15.03
CA ASP A 368 11.01 -0.35 -14.57
C ASP A 368 11.03 -0.53 -13.04
N VAL A 369 11.70 -1.58 -12.57
CA VAL A 369 11.81 -1.94 -11.16
C VAL A 369 13.28 -1.98 -10.77
N ASN A 370 13.66 -1.01 -9.95
CA ASN A 370 14.97 -0.89 -9.33
C ASN A 370 14.83 -0.27 -7.93
N PHE A 371 15.91 -0.33 -7.15
CA PHE A 371 15.97 0.31 -5.83
C PHE A 371 17.20 1.21 -5.77
N ASP A 372 17.03 2.40 -5.21
CA ASP A 372 18.12 3.34 -4.97
C ASP A 372 19.00 2.92 -3.77
N GLU A 373 19.96 3.77 -3.43
CA GLU A 373 20.86 3.55 -2.29
C GLU A 373 20.12 3.39 -0.94
N ASN A 374 18.91 3.93 -0.82
CA ASN A 374 18.05 3.86 0.37
C ASN A 374 17.04 2.70 0.32
N GLY A 375 16.93 2.01 -0.82
CA GLY A 375 16.05 0.85 -0.99
C GLY A 375 14.67 1.24 -1.49
N ASP A 376 14.57 2.45 -2.01
CA ASP A 376 13.35 3.08 -2.48
C ASP A 376 13.28 3.01 -4.01
N PRO A 377 12.09 2.88 -4.59
CA PRO A 377 11.91 2.98 -6.02
C PRO A 377 11.82 4.46 -6.41
N THR A 378 11.96 4.73 -7.71
CA THR A 378 11.70 6.07 -8.26
C THR A 378 10.27 6.53 -7.94
N ALA A 379 10.11 7.76 -7.45
CA ALA A 379 8.81 8.30 -7.08
C ALA A 379 7.98 8.70 -8.29
N ARG A 380 6.85 8.01 -8.49
CA ARG A 380 5.85 8.33 -9.51
C ARG A 380 4.46 8.26 -8.91
N TYR A 381 3.62 9.27 -9.20
CA TYR A 381 2.24 9.32 -8.72
C TYR A 381 1.31 9.84 -9.81
N GLU A 382 0.08 9.34 -9.82
CA GLU A 382 -1.02 9.97 -10.55
C GLU A 382 -1.68 11.02 -9.68
N LEU A 383 -1.95 12.20 -10.25
CA LEU A 383 -2.76 13.20 -9.57
C LEU A 383 -4.24 12.90 -9.87
N LEU A 384 -4.99 12.58 -8.82
CA LEU A 384 -6.41 12.29 -8.90
C LEU A 384 -7.25 13.45 -8.37
N ASN A 385 -8.44 13.61 -8.92
CA ASN A 385 -9.48 14.51 -8.44
C ASN A 385 -10.82 13.77 -8.32
N TRP A 386 -11.53 14.00 -7.22
CA TRP A 386 -12.83 13.38 -6.94
C TRP A 386 -13.93 14.21 -7.61
N GLN A 387 -14.44 13.71 -8.72
CA GLN A 387 -15.51 14.34 -9.51
C GLN A 387 -16.82 13.58 -9.33
N GLN A 388 -17.93 14.15 -9.79
CA GLN A 388 -19.23 13.46 -9.84
C GLN A 388 -19.56 13.15 -11.28
N ASP A 389 -20.05 11.94 -11.54
CA ASP A 389 -20.66 11.58 -12.83
C ASP A 389 -22.09 12.13 -12.95
N GLU A 390 -22.75 11.84 -14.07
CA GLU A 390 -24.13 12.30 -14.36
C GLU A 390 -25.16 11.78 -13.34
N ASP A 391 -24.89 10.62 -12.71
CA ASP A 391 -25.72 10.00 -11.68
C ASP A 391 -25.39 10.53 -10.26
N GLY A 392 -24.45 11.48 -10.15
CA GLY A 392 -24.02 12.07 -8.89
C GLY A 392 -23.05 11.21 -8.07
N LYS A 393 -22.59 10.07 -8.63
CA LYS A 393 -21.65 9.16 -7.98
C LYS A 393 -20.22 9.70 -8.11
N ILE A 394 -19.41 9.52 -7.07
CA ILE A 394 -18.01 9.92 -7.11
C ILE A 394 -17.20 9.02 -8.06
N VAL A 395 -16.46 9.69 -8.96
CA VAL A 395 -15.48 9.09 -9.88
C VAL A 395 -14.10 9.71 -9.65
N TYR A 396 -13.07 8.87 -9.75
CA TYR A 396 -11.68 9.25 -9.48
C TYR A 396 -10.97 9.56 -10.80
N VAL A 397 -10.88 10.85 -11.14
CA VAL A 397 -10.38 11.29 -12.44
C VAL A 397 -8.91 11.63 -12.36
N LYS A 398 -8.10 11.05 -13.25
CA LYS A 398 -6.67 11.39 -13.38
C LYS A 398 -6.52 12.75 -14.07
N VAL A 399 -6.14 13.76 -13.31
CA VAL A 399 -5.99 15.16 -13.78
C VAL A 399 -4.53 15.57 -13.95
N GLY A 400 -3.58 14.71 -13.61
CA GLY A 400 -2.16 14.99 -13.78
C GLY A 400 -1.24 13.86 -13.36
N PHE A 401 0.05 14.17 -13.25
CA PHE A 401 1.09 13.22 -12.91
C PHE A 401 2.26 13.89 -12.19
N TYR A 402 2.88 13.16 -11.26
CA TYR A 402 4.15 13.51 -10.64
C TYR A 402 5.22 12.47 -11.01
N ASP A 403 6.36 12.91 -11.54
CA ASP A 403 7.55 12.08 -11.77
C ASP A 403 8.79 12.69 -11.11
N GLY A 404 9.28 12.04 -10.07
CA GLY A 404 10.45 12.45 -9.30
C GLY A 404 11.78 12.29 -10.05
N SER A 405 11.81 11.54 -11.16
CA SER A 405 13.02 11.41 -12.00
C SER A 405 13.27 12.64 -12.89
N LEU A 406 12.27 13.50 -13.05
CA LEU A 406 12.36 14.70 -13.88
C LEU A 406 12.99 15.89 -13.12
N PRO A 407 13.55 16.88 -13.83
CA PRO A 407 13.99 18.14 -13.24
C PRO A 407 12.86 18.84 -12.48
N THR A 408 13.18 19.53 -11.39
CA THR A 408 12.23 20.11 -10.40
C THR A 408 10.99 20.80 -10.98
N HIS A 409 11.15 21.54 -12.08
CA HIS A 409 10.09 22.32 -12.73
C HIS A 409 9.16 21.47 -13.64
N ASN A 410 9.59 20.27 -14.02
CA ASN A 410 8.83 19.32 -14.85
C ASN A 410 8.28 18.14 -14.07
N GLN A 411 8.52 18.08 -12.75
CA GLN A 411 8.07 16.96 -11.93
C GLN A 411 6.56 16.88 -11.83
N LEU A 412 5.84 18.01 -11.78
CA LEU A 412 4.38 18.06 -11.69
C LEU A 412 3.80 18.51 -13.04
N SER A 413 2.89 17.70 -13.58
CA SER A 413 2.22 17.96 -14.85
C SER A 413 0.70 17.77 -14.71
N PHE A 414 -0.06 18.49 -15.52
CA PHE A 414 -1.52 18.46 -15.53
C PHE A 414 -2.02 18.06 -16.91
N ASN A 415 -3.12 17.32 -16.93
CA ASN A 415 -3.85 16.99 -18.15
C ASN A 415 -4.81 18.13 -18.50
N ASN A 416 -5.24 18.25 -19.77
CA ASN A 416 -6.28 19.18 -20.20
C ASN A 416 -7.69 18.72 -19.75
N ILE A 417 -7.86 18.44 -18.46
CA ILE A 417 -9.12 17.98 -17.86
C ILE A 417 -9.51 18.96 -16.76
N SER A 418 -10.78 19.35 -16.72
CA SER A 418 -11.31 20.25 -15.69
C SER A 418 -11.24 19.62 -14.31
N ILE A 419 -10.75 20.37 -13.32
CA ILE A 419 -10.75 19.97 -11.92
C ILE A 419 -12.06 20.40 -11.26
N ALA A 420 -12.70 19.47 -10.55
CA ALA A 420 -13.81 19.76 -9.66
C ALA A 420 -13.28 20.23 -8.30
N TRP A 421 -13.88 21.29 -7.78
CA TRP A 421 -13.48 21.92 -6.52
C TRP A 421 -14.58 21.75 -5.47
N ALA A 422 -14.22 21.79 -4.19
CA ALA A 422 -15.18 21.72 -3.08
C ALA A 422 -16.20 22.89 -3.09
N HIS A 423 -15.86 23.99 -3.75
CA HIS A 423 -16.75 25.11 -4.03
C HIS A 423 -16.96 25.22 -5.54
N ASN A 424 -18.19 25.51 -5.99
CA ASN A 424 -18.61 25.62 -7.41
C ASN A 424 -17.91 26.75 -8.23
N LYS A 425 -16.68 27.15 -7.89
CA LYS A 425 -15.85 27.96 -8.77
C LYS A 425 -15.00 27.04 -9.62
N THR A 426 -15.47 26.76 -10.82
CA THR A 426 -14.67 26.14 -11.88
C THR A 426 -13.51 27.11 -12.19
N LEU A 427 -12.33 26.86 -11.65
CA LEU A 427 -11.10 27.44 -12.19
C LEU A 427 -10.80 26.63 -13.46
N ILE A 428 -11.03 27.24 -14.61
CA ILE A 428 -10.49 26.77 -15.88
C ILE A 428 -8.99 27.02 -15.78
N LEU A 429 -8.20 25.94 -15.78
CA LEU A 429 -6.74 25.96 -15.76
C LEU A 429 -6.17 26.49 -17.08
#